data_AF-Q6MSM0-F1
#
_entry.id   AF-Q6MSM0-F1
#
_cell.length_a   1.000
_cell.length_b   1.000
_cell.length_c   1.000
_cell.angle_alpha   90.00
_cell.angle_beta   90.00
_cell.angle_gamma   90.00
#
_symmetry.space_group_name_H-M   'P 1'
#
loop_
_entity.id
_entity.type
_entity.pdbx_description
1 polymer ?
#
loop_
_entity_poly.entity_id
_entity_poly.type
_entity_poly.pdbx_seq_one_letter_code
_entity_poly.pdbx_strand_id
1 'polypeptide(L)'
;MKNKKISISTIAKECNVGVGTVSRYFNNGYVSDQKKELIKKVVEKYNFSPNFAAHSIKRKIQEVYFLIPDLTKSNTFVIKKILKYLQLEFSETMVFVIQTTYNQETYLKYLKK
;
A
#
# COMPACT_ATOMS: atom_id res chain seq x y z
N MET A 1 -1.57 -5.20 -32.03
CA MET A 1 -2.82 -5.00 -31.28
C MET A 1 -2.47 -4.48 -29.89
N LYS A 2 -3.03 -3.35 -29.45
CA LYS A 2 -2.68 -2.72 -28.15
C LYS A 2 -3.03 -3.67 -27.00
N ASN A 3 -2.01 -4.06 -26.22
CA ASN A 3 -2.16 -4.81 -24.97
C ASN A 3 -2.94 -3.97 -23.96
N LYS A 4 -4.28 -4.03 -24.02
CA LYS A 4 -5.16 -3.20 -23.19
C LYS A 4 -5.12 -3.77 -21.78
N LYS A 5 -4.24 -3.24 -20.93
CA LYS A 5 -4.20 -3.57 -19.51
C LYS A 5 -5.61 -3.47 -18.93
N ILE A 6 -6.09 -4.59 -18.40
CA ILE A 6 -7.39 -4.65 -17.75
C ILE A 6 -7.33 -3.80 -16.49
N SER A 7 -8.33 -2.97 -16.29
CA SER A 7 -8.43 -2.05 -15.15
C SER A 7 -9.81 -2.15 -14.53
N ILE A 8 -9.96 -1.60 -13.32
CA ILE A 8 -11.27 -1.46 -12.66
C ILE A 8 -12.31 -0.79 -13.58
N SER A 9 -11.90 0.16 -14.43
CA SER A 9 -12.81 0.83 -15.37
C SER A 9 -13.31 -0.10 -16.48
N THR A 10 -12.50 -1.08 -16.89
CA THR A 10 -12.88 -2.09 -17.88
C THR A 10 -13.93 -3.03 -17.29
N ILE A 11 -13.71 -3.50 -16.06
CA ILE A 11 -14.64 -4.36 -15.34
C ILE A 11 -15.96 -3.64 -15.10
N ALA A 12 -15.92 -2.36 -14.68
CA ALA A 12 -17.12 -1.56 -14.45
C ALA A 12 -17.99 -1.45 -15.72
N LYS A 13 -17.36 -1.25 -16.88
CA LYS A 13 -18.05 -1.17 -18.18
C LYS A 13 -18.69 -2.50 -18.57
N GLU A 14 -17.98 -3.61 -18.41
CA GLU A 14 -18.50 -4.94 -18.76
C GLU A 14 -19.62 -5.39 -17.82
N CYS A 15 -19.51 -5.02 -16.55
CA CYS A 15 -20.51 -5.31 -15.54
C CYS A 15 -21.72 -4.36 -15.59
N ASN A 16 -21.69 -3.32 -16.43
CA ASN A 16 -22.66 -2.22 -16.46
C ASN A 16 -22.93 -1.60 -15.07
N VAL A 17 -21.86 -1.37 -14.30
CA VAL A 17 -21.92 -0.73 -12.97
C VAL A 17 -20.97 0.45 -12.89
N GLY A 18 -21.19 1.34 -11.92
CA GLY A 18 -20.23 2.42 -11.63
C GLY A 18 -18.88 1.90 -11.12
N VAL A 19 -17.81 2.62 -11.44
CA VAL A 19 -16.44 2.36 -10.92
C VAL A 19 -16.42 2.28 -9.39
N GLY A 20 -17.23 3.09 -8.72
CA GLY A 20 -17.38 3.07 -7.26
C GLY A 20 -17.93 1.73 -6.73
N THR A 21 -18.83 1.07 -7.46
CA THR A 21 -19.38 -0.24 -7.09
C THR A 21 -18.32 -1.33 -7.17
N VAL A 22 -17.51 -1.33 -8.22
CA VAL A 22 -16.36 -2.25 -8.35
C VAL A 22 -15.30 -1.95 -7.29
N SER A 23 -15.05 -0.67 -6.97
CA SER A 23 -14.14 -0.31 -5.88
C SER A 23 -14.66 -0.78 -4.52
N ARG A 24 -15.97 -0.70 -4.26
CA ARG A 24 -16.58 -1.23 -3.03
C ARG A 24 -16.45 -2.75 -2.96
N TYR A 25 -16.62 -3.45 -4.07
CA TYR A 25 -16.41 -4.91 -4.14
C TYR A 25 -15.00 -5.31 -3.65
N PHE A 26 -13.94 -4.63 -4.12
CA PHE A 26 -12.56 -4.93 -3.71
C PHE A 26 -12.21 -4.43 -2.29
N ASN A 27 -12.91 -3.43 -1.78
CA ASN A 27 -12.68 -2.86 -0.45
C ASN A 27 -13.61 -3.42 0.65
N ASN A 28 -14.27 -4.55 0.41
CA ASN A 28 -15.28 -5.13 1.31
C ASN A 28 -16.41 -4.15 1.71
N GLY A 29 -16.75 -3.21 0.83
CA GLY A 29 -17.88 -2.28 1.01
C GLY A 29 -19.21 -2.87 0.56
N TYR A 30 -20.31 -2.17 0.88
CA TYR A 30 -21.67 -2.61 0.51
C TYR A 30 -21.88 -2.65 -1.00
N VAL A 31 -22.23 -3.84 -1.51
CA VAL A 31 -22.64 -4.13 -2.89
C VAL A 31 -23.73 -5.20 -2.83
N SER A 32 -24.83 -5.01 -3.54
CA SER A 32 -25.92 -6.01 -3.57
C SER A 32 -25.42 -7.35 -4.13
N ASP A 33 -25.96 -8.46 -3.64
CA ASP A 33 -25.49 -9.80 -4.00
C ASP A 33 -25.52 -10.06 -5.52
N GLN A 34 -26.58 -9.59 -6.18
CA GLN A 34 -26.70 -9.65 -7.65
C GLN A 34 -25.51 -8.99 -8.36
N LYS A 35 -25.11 -7.79 -7.93
CA LYS A 35 -23.98 -7.06 -8.53
C LYS A 35 -22.65 -7.67 -8.14
N LYS A 36 -22.55 -8.21 -6.92
CA LYS A 36 -21.35 -8.86 -6.39
C LYS A 36 -21.01 -10.11 -7.22
N GLU A 37 -22.01 -10.92 -7.55
CA GLU A 37 -21.84 -12.12 -8.36
C GLU A 37 -21.47 -11.79 -9.81
N LEU A 38 -22.09 -10.75 -10.38
CA LEU A 38 -21.79 -10.28 -11.73
C LEU A 38 -20.34 -9.74 -11.83
N ILE A 39 -19.89 -8.98 -10.84
CA ILE A 39 -18.49 -8.53 -10.74
C ILE A 39 -17.55 -9.73 -10.57
N LYS A 40 -17.90 -10.70 -9.72
CA LYS A 40 -17.08 -11.91 -9.49
C LYS A 40 -16.80 -12.67 -10.78
N LYS A 41 -17.83 -12.93 -11.59
CA LYS A 41 -17.68 -13.65 -12.88
C LYS A 41 -16.72 -12.94 -13.84
N VAL A 42 -16.80 -11.61 -13.92
CA VAL A 42 -15.92 -10.82 -14.80
C VAL A 42 -14.49 -10.75 -14.24
N VAL A 43 -14.33 -10.60 -12.93
CA VAL A 43 -13.01 -10.63 -12.28
C VAL A 43 -12.29 -11.95 -12.51
N GLU A 44 -12.99 -13.07 -12.36
CA GLU A 44 -12.48 -14.43 -12.61
C GLU A 44 -12.13 -14.63 -14.09
N LYS A 45 -13.01 -14.22 -15.00
CA LYS A 45 -12.79 -14.29 -16.47
C LYS A 45 -11.48 -13.61 -16.89
N TYR A 46 -11.13 -12.51 -16.25
CA TYR A 46 -9.93 -11.73 -16.58
C TYR A 46 -8.74 -11.98 -15.68
N ASN A 47 -8.87 -12.89 -14.70
CA ASN A 47 -7.89 -13.11 -13.64
C ASN A 47 -7.37 -11.78 -13.05
N PHE A 48 -8.28 -10.81 -12.87
CA PHE A 48 -7.91 -9.46 -12.48
C PHE A 48 -7.71 -9.39 -10.97
N SER A 49 -6.54 -8.93 -10.55
CA SER A 49 -6.28 -8.55 -9.17
C SER A 49 -5.94 -7.06 -9.11
N PRO A 50 -6.51 -6.30 -8.16
CA PRO A 50 -6.16 -4.89 -8.01
C PRO A 50 -4.67 -4.75 -7.73
N ASN A 51 -4.02 -3.82 -8.44
CA ASN A 51 -2.62 -3.53 -8.19
C ASN A 51 -2.47 -2.83 -6.83
N PHE A 52 -1.90 -3.53 -5.85
CA PHE A 52 -1.66 -3.01 -4.50
C PHE A 52 -0.86 -1.70 -4.49
N ALA A 53 0.04 -1.50 -5.46
CA ALA A 53 0.83 -0.26 -5.59
C ALA A 53 -0.01 0.97 -5.98
N ALA A 54 -1.20 0.78 -6.57
CA ALA A 54 -2.15 1.87 -6.80
C ALA A 54 -3.08 2.09 -5.58
N HIS A 55 -3.13 1.13 -4.67
CA HIS A 55 -3.99 1.15 -3.49
C HIS A 55 -3.37 1.96 -2.33
N SER A 56 -2.04 1.95 -2.22
CA SER A 56 -1.24 2.80 -1.32
C SER A 56 -1.45 4.30 -1.53
N ILE A 57 -1.96 4.71 -2.69
CA ILE A 57 -2.25 6.13 -2.99
C ILE A 57 -3.65 6.55 -2.48
N LYS A 58 -4.59 5.62 -2.32
CA LYS A 58 -5.98 5.92 -1.90
C LYS A 58 -6.24 5.67 -0.41
N ARG A 59 -5.54 4.73 0.21
CA ARG A 59 -5.44 4.60 1.65
C ARG A 59 -4.26 5.45 2.09
N LYS A 60 -4.45 6.38 3.04
CA LYS A 60 -3.33 7.15 3.60
C LYS A 60 -2.47 6.19 4.41
N ILE A 61 -1.58 5.45 3.74
CA ILE A 61 -0.53 4.70 4.43
C ILE A 61 0.30 5.75 5.17
N GLN A 62 0.39 5.60 6.49
CA GLN A 62 1.24 6.45 7.29
C GLN A 62 2.66 5.92 7.15
N GLU A 63 3.51 6.67 6.47
CA GLU A 63 4.92 6.34 6.33
C GLU A 63 5.70 6.93 7.50
N VAL A 64 6.42 6.09 8.23
CA VAL A 64 7.24 6.48 9.38
C VAL A 64 8.69 6.14 9.07
N TYR A 65 9.56 7.14 9.16
CA TYR A 65 11.00 7.00 8.90
C TYR A 65 11.80 7.16 10.18
N PHE A 66 12.54 6.12 10.56
CA PHE A 66 13.54 6.18 11.62
C PHE A 66 14.93 6.38 11.02
N LEU A 67 15.55 7.53 11.29
CA LEU A 67 16.92 7.85 10.93
C LEU A 67 17.81 7.59 12.14
N ILE A 68 18.65 6.55 12.09
CA ILE A 68 19.41 6.10 13.27
C ILE A 68 20.89 6.08 12.96
N PRO A 69 21.73 6.82 13.68
CA PRO A 69 23.15 6.98 13.34
C PRO A 69 24.00 5.74 13.62
N ASP A 70 23.52 4.82 14.47
CA ASP A 70 24.12 3.50 14.66
C ASP A 70 23.11 2.50 15.29
N LEU A 71 23.18 1.23 14.90
CA LEU A 71 22.30 0.13 15.35
C LEU A 71 22.79 -0.48 16.68
N THR A 72 23.09 0.36 17.65
CA THR A 72 23.46 -0.08 19.00
C THR A 72 22.28 -0.79 19.69
N LYS A 73 22.58 -1.55 20.76
CA LYS A 73 21.56 -2.26 21.54
C LYS A 73 20.52 -1.30 22.14
N SER A 74 20.93 -0.13 22.62
CA SER A 74 20.04 0.89 23.20
C SER A 74 19.11 1.49 22.14
N ASN A 75 19.65 1.89 20.99
CA ASN A 75 18.85 2.46 19.89
C ASN A 75 17.84 1.43 19.36
N THR A 76 18.30 0.19 19.16
CA THR A 76 17.45 -0.92 18.68
C THR A 76 16.32 -1.24 19.66
N PHE A 77 16.57 -1.18 20.98
CA PHE A 77 15.53 -1.41 21.98
C PHE A 77 14.41 -0.37 21.91
N VAL A 78 14.76 0.91 21.79
CA VAL A 78 13.79 2.01 21.67
C VAL A 78 12.95 1.85 20.39
N ILE A 79 13.60 1.61 19.24
CA ILE A 79 12.90 1.43 17.97
C ILE A 79 11.93 0.26 18.05
N LYS A 80 12.34 -0.88 18.60
CA LYS A 80 11.45 -2.05 18.76
C LYS A 80 10.21 -1.74 19.58
N LYS A 81 10.32 -0.92 20.63
CA LYS A 81 9.17 -0.49 21.44
C LYS A 81 8.22 0.39 20.64
N ILE A 82 8.76 1.34 19.88
CA ILE A 82 7.95 2.22 19.03
C ILE A 82 7.29 1.43 17.90
N LEU A 83 8.02 0.54 17.24
CA LEU A 83 7.48 -0.36 16.21
C LEU A 83 6.30 -1.18 16.72
N LYS A 84 6.43 -1.76 17.93
CA LYS A 84 5.35 -2.53 18.55
C LYS A 84 4.12 -1.66 18.81
N TYR A 85 4.30 -0.43 19.30
CA TYR A 85 3.19 0.51 19.50
C TYR A 85 2.51 0.88 18.18
N LEU A 86 3.29 1.22 17.15
CA LEU A 86 2.77 1.56 15.83
C LEU A 86 1.95 0.42 15.22
N GLN A 87 2.39 -0.83 15.38
CA GLN A 87 1.67 -2.00 14.88
C GLN A 87 0.36 -2.29 15.63
N LEU A 88 0.26 -1.91 16.91
CA LEU A 88 -0.94 -2.14 17.72
C LEU A 88 -2.01 -1.08 17.47
N GLU A 89 -1.61 0.19 17.34
CA GLU A 89 -2.53 1.32 17.24
C GLU A 89 -2.90 1.69 15.81
N PHE A 90 -2.04 1.36 14.83
CA PHE A 90 -2.23 1.77 13.44
C PHE A 90 -2.20 0.55 12.51
N SER A 91 -3.30 0.34 11.78
CA SER A 91 -3.49 -0.81 10.89
C SER A 91 -2.81 -0.67 9.52
N GLU A 92 -2.42 0.55 9.12
CA GLU A 92 -1.89 0.86 7.78
C GLU A 92 -0.64 1.76 7.85
N THR A 93 0.35 1.34 8.64
CA THR A 93 1.64 2.05 8.78
C THR A 93 2.75 1.28 8.07
N MET A 94 3.52 1.98 7.22
CA MET A 94 4.75 1.47 6.63
C MET A 94 5.95 2.10 7.34
N VAL A 95 6.83 1.27 7.89
CA VAL A 95 7.98 1.75 8.65
C VAL A 95 9.29 1.48 7.92
N PHE A 96 10.12 2.51 7.80
CA PHE A 96 11.47 2.42 7.29
C PHE A 96 12.48 2.70 8.40
N VAL A 97 13.48 1.83 8.52
CA VAL A 97 14.61 2.00 9.43
C VAL A 97 15.84 2.24 8.57
N ILE A 98 16.35 3.46 8.61
CA ILE A 98 17.47 3.91 7.79
C ILE A 98 18.65 4.14 8.72
N GLN A 99 19.70 3.34 8.53
CA GLN A 99 20.97 3.60 9.19
C GLN A 99 21.61 4.84 8.57
N THR A 100 21.96 5.78 9.43
CA THR A 100 22.70 7.00 9.10
C THR A 100 24.07 6.92 9.78
N THR A 101 24.81 8.02 9.80
CA THR A 101 26.11 8.11 10.46
C THR A 101 26.22 9.45 11.18
N TYR A 102 26.94 9.48 12.30
CA TYR A 102 27.32 10.73 12.95
C TYR A 102 28.35 11.53 12.15
N ASN A 103 29.04 10.89 11.20
CA ASN A 103 30.05 11.56 10.38
C ASN A 103 29.37 12.39 9.28
N GLN A 104 29.35 13.71 9.48
CA GLN A 104 28.74 14.67 8.57
C GLN A 104 29.36 14.64 7.17
N GLU A 105 30.68 14.47 7.03
CA GLU A 105 31.35 14.41 5.73
C GLU A 105 30.89 13.17 4.93
N THR A 106 30.85 12.02 5.60
CA THR A 106 30.35 10.77 5.03
C THR A 106 28.87 10.89 4.64
N TYR A 107 28.05 11.51 5.48
CA TYR A 107 26.63 11.76 5.18
C TYR A 107 26.45 12.66 3.95
N LEU A 108 27.19 13.78 3.88
CA LEU A 108 27.15 14.70 2.74
C LEU A 108 27.64 14.04 1.44
N LYS A 109 28.59 13.09 1.52
CA LYS A 109 29.03 12.30 0.37
C LYS A 109 27.92 11.43 -0.22
N TYR A 110 27.05 10.86 0.62
CA TYR A 110 25.89 10.09 0.16
C TYR A 110 24.79 10.94 -0.48
N LEU A 111 24.68 12.22 -0.08
CA LEU A 111 23.68 13.14 -0.61
C LEU A 111 24.06 13.82 -1.93
N LYS A 112 25.36 13.99 -2.21
CA LYS A 112 25.86 14.68 -3.41
C LYS A 112 25.87 13.82 -4.69
N LYS A 113 24.86 12.98 -4.89
CA LYS A 113 24.72 12.21 -6.13
C LYS A 113 24.16 13.05 -7.28
#